data_AF-A0A923VIA1-F1
#
_entry.id   AF-A0A923VIA1-F1
#
_cell.length_a   1.000
_cell.length_b   1.000
_cell.length_c   1.000
_cell.angle_alpha   90.00
_cell.angle_beta   90.00
_cell.angle_gamma   90.00
#
_symmetry.space_group_name_H-M   'P 1'
#
loop_
_entity.id
_entity.type
_entity.pdbx_description
1 polymer ?
#
loop_
_entity_poly.entity_id
_entity_poly.type
_entity_poly.pdbx_seq_one_letter_code
_entity_poly.pdbx_strand_id
1 'polypeptide(L)'
;TVNGQKMSKSLGNSFLPHELFTGDHKLLEKGYSPMTVKFFMLQAHYRSTLDFSNVALQAAEKGLSRLLISLETLKKIKPSETDTVDVKKIQQDCYDAMNDDFNTPVVIASLFEAVKTINLLESGNATITIESLTLLDHFMRSFIFDILGLKEEKEAQDDKLENLMQVILNMRTAAKENKNFALSDEIRDKLKLAGFEIKDGKEGVSWTFN
;
A
#
# COMPACT_ATOMS: atom_id res chain seq x y z
N THR A 1 -15.85 -13.01 -14.07
CA THR A 1 -15.71 -14.48 -14.09
C THR A 1 -14.86 -14.89 -12.89
N VAL A 2 -14.74 -16.18 -12.61
CA VAL A 2 -13.79 -16.74 -11.65
C VAL A 2 -13.00 -17.77 -12.40
N ASN A 3 -11.69 -17.55 -12.56
CA ASN A 3 -10.83 -18.38 -13.40
C ASN A 3 -11.45 -18.65 -14.80
N GLY A 4 -11.98 -17.61 -15.44
CA GLY A 4 -12.62 -17.69 -16.77
C GLY A 4 -14.06 -18.23 -16.78
N GLN A 5 -14.60 -18.72 -15.66
CA GLN A 5 -15.98 -19.22 -15.58
C GLN A 5 -16.96 -18.13 -15.12
N LYS A 6 -18.15 -18.06 -15.72
CA LYS A 6 -19.21 -17.14 -15.26
C LYS A 6 -19.55 -17.39 -13.79
N MET A 7 -19.71 -16.32 -13.02
CA MET A 7 -20.21 -16.41 -11.64
C MET A 7 -21.70 -16.75 -11.63
N SER A 8 -22.08 -17.80 -10.89
CA SER A 8 -23.47 -18.08 -10.57
C SER A 8 -23.59 -18.79 -9.22
N LYS A 9 -24.73 -18.58 -8.55
CA LYS A 9 -25.07 -19.30 -7.31
C LYS A 9 -25.11 -20.82 -7.55
N SER A 10 -25.62 -21.26 -8.70
CA SER A 10 -25.73 -22.68 -9.06
C SER A 10 -24.37 -23.36 -9.23
N LEU A 11 -23.33 -22.62 -9.62
CA LEU A 11 -21.97 -23.12 -9.75
C LEU A 11 -21.18 -23.03 -8.44
N GLY A 12 -21.73 -22.41 -7.40
CA GLY A 12 -21.08 -22.23 -6.11
C GLY A 12 -19.76 -21.46 -6.18
N ASN A 13 -19.63 -20.56 -7.16
CA ASN A 13 -18.46 -19.73 -7.42
C ASN A 13 -18.79 -18.23 -7.35
N SER A 14 -19.92 -17.86 -6.74
CA SER A 14 -20.28 -16.47 -6.47
C SER A 14 -19.78 -16.04 -5.10
N PHE A 15 -19.08 -14.92 -5.02
CA PHE A 15 -18.63 -14.33 -3.76
C PHE A 15 -19.58 -13.23 -3.30
N LEU A 16 -19.92 -13.22 -2.01
CA LEU A 16 -20.58 -12.11 -1.36
C LEU A 16 -19.54 -11.08 -0.88
N PRO A 17 -19.86 -9.78 -0.83
CA PRO A 17 -18.90 -8.77 -0.38
C PRO A 17 -18.27 -9.08 0.98
N HIS A 18 -19.07 -9.55 1.95
CA HIS A 18 -18.56 -9.89 3.28
C HIS A 18 -17.56 -11.05 3.25
N GLU A 19 -17.78 -12.05 2.39
CA GLU A 19 -16.88 -13.20 2.24
C GLU A 19 -15.52 -12.77 1.66
N LEU A 20 -15.50 -11.79 0.75
CA LEU A 20 -14.26 -11.20 0.24
C LEU A 20 -13.44 -10.55 1.36
N PHE A 21 -14.11 -9.94 2.35
CA PHE A 21 -13.45 -9.26 3.45
C PHE A 21 -13.00 -10.22 4.55
N THR A 22 -13.81 -11.22 4.87
CA THR A 22 -13.49 -12.20 5.92
C THR A 22 -12.61 -13.33 5.44
N GLY A 23 -12.61 -13.62 4.14
CA GLY A 23 -12.02 -14.83 3.56
C GLY A 23 -12.88 -16.08 3.72
N ASP A 24 -14.11 -15.95 4.22
CA ASP A 24 -15.03 -17.06 4.50
C ASP A 24 -15.72 -17.58 3.25
N HIS A 25 -14.93 -17.96 2.23
CA HIS A 25 -15.41 -18.63 1.04
C HIS A 25 -14.38 -19.64 0.57
N LYS A 26 -14.82 -20.86 0.24
CA LYS A 26 -13.96 -22.00 -0.14
C LYS A 26 -12.97 -21.77 -1.30
N LEU A 27 -13.17 -20.71 -2.08
CA LEU A 27 -12.32 -20.34 -3.22
C LEU A 27 -11.37 -19.18 -2.90
N LEU A 28 -11.41 -18.64 -1.69
CA LEU A 28 -10.48 -17.62 -1.20
C LEU A 28 -9.38 -18.25 -0.37
N GLU A 29 -8.15 -17.78 -0.56
CA GLU A 29 -7.02 -18.15 0.30
C GLU A 29 -6.95 -17.31 1.58
N LYS A 30 -7.49 -16.08 1.54
CA LYS A 30 -7.57 -15.15 2.67
C LYS A 30 -8.66 -14.09 2.43
N GLY A 31 -8.96 -13.33 3.48
CA GLY A 31 -9.74 -12.09 3.37
C GLY A 31 -8.89 -10.93 2.84
N TYR A 32 -9.54 -9.96 2.22
CA TYR A 32 -8.93 -8.76 1.65
C TYR A 32 -9.60 -7.50 2.16
N SER A 33 -8.84 -6.43 2.30
CA SER A 33 -9.39 -5.17 2.73
C SER A 33 -10.40 -4.60 1.72
N PRO A 34 -11.41 -3.82 2.16
CA PRO A 34 -12.34 -3.17 1.25
C PRO A 34 -11.66 -2.33 0.16
N MET A 35 -10.58 -1.60 0.46
CA MET A 35 -9.85 -0.86 -0.58
C MET A 35 -9.07 -1.77 -1.52
N THR A 36 -8.57 -2.92 -1.06
CA THR A 36 -7.95 -3.91 -1.95
C THR A 36 -8.95 -4.44 -2.96
N VAL A 37 -10.15 -4.83 -2.51
CA VAL A 37 -11.23 -5.30 -3.39
C VAL A 37 -11.66 -4.19 -4.36
N LYS A 38 -11.79 -2.95 -3.87
CA LYS A 38 -12.11 -1.80 -4.72
C LYS A 38 -11.04 -1.55 -5.78
N PHE A 39 -9.77 -1.53 -5.38
CA PHE A 39 -8.65 -1.33 -6.29
C PHE A 39 -8.55 -2.44 -7.33
N PHE A 40 -8.79 -3.70 -6.94
CA PHE A 40 -8.90 -4.82 -7.87
C PHE A 40 -9.99 -4.59 -8.92
N MET A 41 -11.18 -4.13 -8.53
CA MET A 41 -12.26 -3.82 -9.50
C MET A 41 -11.87 -2.70 -10.46
N LEU A 42 -11.15 -1.67 -9.99
CA LEU A 42 -10.69 -0.54 -10.81
C LEU A 42 -9.63 -0.94 -11.86
N GLN A 43 -8.99 -2.10 -11.74
CA GLN A 43 -8.03 -2.61 -12.73
C GLN A 43 -8.69 -3.16 -13.99
N ALA A 44 -10.01 -3.30 -14.02
CA ALA A 44 -10.75 -3.62 -15.24
C ALA A 44 -11.66 -2.44 -15.63
N HIS A 45 -11.77 -2.20 -16.94
CA HIS A 45 -12.73 -1.23 -17.44
C HIS A 45 -14.15 -1.64 -17.04
N TYR A 46 -15.01 -0.69 -16.68
CA TYR A 46 -16.36 -1.01 -16.14
C TYR A 46 -17.25 -1.80 -17.12
N ARG A 47 -16.98 -1.67 -18.43
CA ARG A 47 -17.64 -2.44 -19.51
C ARG A 47 -17.02 -3.82 -19.78
N SER A 48 -15.88 -4.12 -19.19
CA SER A 48 -15.14 -5.37 -19.40
C SER A 48 -15.51 -6.44 -18.38
N THR A 49 -15.24 -7.69 -18.72
CA THR A 49 -15.38 -8.79 -17.76
C THR A 49 -14.18 -8.77 -16.80
N LEU A 50 -14.46 -8.58 -15.51
CA LEU A 50 -13.47 -8.74 -14.46
C LEU A 50 -13.31 -10.23 -14.12
N ASP A 51 -12.11 -10.79 -14.29
CA ASP A 51 -11.82 -12.16 -13.89
C ASP A 51 -11.19 -12.22 -12.50
N PHE A 52 -11.83 -12.98 -11.62
CA PHE A 52 -11.47 -13.09 -10.23
C PHE A 52 -10.55 -14.30 -10.01
N SER A 53 -9.42 -14.07 -9.33
CA SER A 53 -8.53 -15.10 -8.84
C SER A 53 -7.77 -14.61 -7.59
N ASN A 54 -7.31 -15.53 -6.74
CA ASN A 54 -6.47 -15.16 -5.58
C ASN A 54 -5.20 -14.44 -6.04
N VAL A 55 -4.59 -14.88 -7.15
CA VAL A 55 -3.41 -14.23 -7.74
C VAL A 55 -3.69 -12.78 -8.09
N ALA A 56 -4.83 -12.49 -8.72
CA ALA A 56 -5.18 -11.13 -9.11
C ALA A 56 -5.49 -10.23 -7.90
N LEU A 57 -6.16 -10.76 -6.86
CA LEU A 57 -6.42 -10.02 -5.63
C LEU A 57 -5.14 -9.73 -4.83
N GLN A 58 -4.24 -10.71 -4.71
CA GLN A 58 -2.94 -10.53 -4.06
C GLN A 58 -2.07 -9.52 -4.84
N ALA A 59 -2.13 -9.54 -6.17
CA ALA A 59 -1.47 -8.54 -7.00
C ALA A 59 -2.08 -7.14 -6.79
N ALA A 60 -3.41 -7.04 -6.66
CA ALA A 60 -4.09 -5.79 -6.36
C ALA A 60 -3.71 -5.23 -4.98
N GLU A 61 -3.64 -6.06 -3.95
CA GLU A 61 -3.19 -5.68 -2.61
C GLU A 61 -1.79 -5.06 -2.64
N LYS A 62 -0.84 -5.75 -3.29
CA LYS A 62 0.53 -5.25 -3.47
C LYS A 62 0.57 -3.96 -4.30
N GLY A 63 -0.25 -3.87 -5.34
CA GLY A 63 -0.35 -2.70 -6.20
C GLY A 63 -0.87 -1.48 -5.44
N LEU A 64 -1.92 -1.64 -4.64
CA LEU A 64 -2.49 -0.60 -3.79
C LEU A 64 -1.46 -0.12 -2.77
N SER A 65 -0.81 -1.06 -2.07
CA SER A 65 0.25 -0.74 -1.10
C SER A 65 1.36 0.09 -1.74
N ARG A 66 1.84 -0.29 -2.93
CA ARG A 66 2.86 0.49 -3.68
C ARG A 66 2.41 1.90 -4.02
N LEU A 67 1.15 2.10 -4.43
CA LEU A 67 0.61 3.43 -4.70
C LEU A 67 0.62 4.29 -3.44
N LEU A 68 0.13 3.76 -2.32
CA LEU A 68 0.08 4.50 -1.05
C LEU A 68 1.48 4.82 -0.52
N ILE A 69 2.42 3.86 -0.57
CA ILE A 69 3.82 4.09 -0.16
C ILE A 69 4.46 5.22 -0.99
N SER A 70 4.15 5.33 -2.28
CA SER A 70 4.71 6.39 -3.12
C SER A 70 4.31 7.80 -2.66
N LEU A 71 3.12 7.96 -2.07
CA LEU A 71 2.67 9.23 -1.47
C LEU A 71 3.47 9.59 -0.22
N GLU A 72 3.92 8.60 0.55
CA GLU A 72 4.82 8.81 1.69
C GLU A 72 6.25 9.10 1.22
N THR A 73 6.72 8.45 0.15
CA THR A 73 8.01 8.74 -0.47
C THR A 73 8.07 10.17 -1.01
N LEU A 74 7.00 10.67 -1.62
CA LEU A 74 6.91 12.05 -2.12
C LEU A 74 7.29 13.10 -1.07
N LYS A 75 6.88 12.89 0.19
CA LYS A 75 7.19 13.81 1.30
C LYS A 75 8.68 13.92 1.60
N LYS A 76 9.48 12.94 1.19
CA LYS A 76 10.93 12.87 1.44
C LYS A 76 11.77 13.45 0.30
N ILE A 77 11.17 13.66 -0.87
CA ILE A 77 11.87 14.17 -2.05
C ILE A 77 12.24 15.64 -1.83
N LYS A 78 13.50 15.97 -2.13
CA LYS A 78 14.00 17.33 -2.06
C LYS A 78 13.92 17.99 -3.44
N PRO A 79 13.36 19.21 -3.53
CA PRO A 79 13.34 19.95 -4.79
C PRO A 79 14.75 20.33 -5.26
N SER A 80 14.89 20.51 -6.56
CA SER A 80 16.09 20.92 -7.29
C SER A 80 15.77 22.11 -8.19
N GLU A 81 16.79 22.68 -8.86
CA GLU A 81 16.60 23.85 -9.73
C GLU A 81 16.00 23.51 -11.10
N THR A 82 16.05 22.24 -11.52
CA THR A 82 15.61 21.79 -12.85
C THR A 82 14.83 20.49 -12.77
N ASP A 83 13.94 20.29 -13.74
CA ASP A 83 13.19 19.06 -13.95
C ASP A 83 13.92 18.15 -14.95
N THR A 84 14.12 16.89 -14.59
CA THR A 84 14.48 15.82 -15.56
C THR A 84 13.32 14.88 -15.85
N VAL A 85 12.14 15.17 -15.28
CA VAL A 85 10.92 14.36 -15.37
C VAL A 85 9.77 15.20 -15.90
N ASP A 86 8.90 14.59 -16.72
CA ASP A 86 7.75 15.29 -17.30
C ASP A 86 6.47 15.00 -16.50
N VAL A 87 6.32 15.69 -15.37
CA VAL A 87 5.17 15.55 -14.47
C VAL A 87 3.85 15.94 -15.17
N LYS A 88 3.89 16.97 -16.02
CA LYS A 88 2.71 17.46 -16.74
C LYS A 88 2.20 16.42 -17.73
N LYS A 89 3.10 15.73 -18.43
CA LYS A 89 2.72 14.63 -19.30
C LYS A 89 2.00 13.52 -18.53
N ILE A 90 2.56 13.06 -17.41
CA ILE A 90 1.94 11.98 -16.62
C ILE A 90 0.54 12.40 -16.13
N GLN A 91 0.40 13.65 -15.68
CA GLN A 91 -0.90 14.22 -15.29
C GLN A 91 -1.88 14.23 -16.46
N GLN A 92 -1.46 14.71 -17.64
CA GLN A 92 -2.32 14.75 -18.83
C GLN A 92 -2.74 13.34 -19.25
N ASP A 93 -1.83 12.37 -19.21
CA ASP A 93 -2.12 10.98 -19.53
C ASP A 93 -3.18 10.39 -18.57
N CYS A 94 -3.21 10.83 -17.30
CA CYS A 94 -4.29 10.45 -16.37
C CYS A 94 -5.64 11.08 -16.76
N TYR A 95 -5.66 12.37 -17.13
CA TYR A 95 -6.89 13.04 -17.57
C TYR A 95 -7.43 12.49 -18.89
N ASP A 96 -6.55 12.24 -19.86
CA ASP A 96 -6.93 11.68 -21.16
C ASP A 96 -7.56 10.30 -20.98
N ALA A 97 -6.95 9.44 -20.15
CA ALA A 97 -7.52 8.15 -19.80
C ALA A 97 -8.88 8.26 -19.10
N MET A 98 -9.08 9.28 -18.26
CA MET A 98 -10.37 9.47 -17.60
C MET A 98 -11.46 10.02 -18.51
N ASN A 99 -11.09 10.85 -19.48
CA ASN A 99 -11.99 11.36 -20.51
C ASN A 99 -12.28 10.31 -21.60
N ASP A 100 -11.45 9.27 -21.72
CA ASP A 100 -11.70 8.08 -22.52
C ASP A 100 -12.63 7.11 -21.77
N ASP A 101 -13.95 7.38 -21.75
CA ASP A 101 -14.98 6.50 -21.17
C ASP A 101 -14.64 5.97 -19.76
N PHE A 102 -14.08 6.81 -18.91
CA PHE A 102 -13.66 6.43 -17.55
C PHE A 102 -12.68 5.23 -17.49
N ASN A 103 -11.64 5.23 -18.31
CA ASN A 103 -10.66 4.15 -18.41
C ASN A 103 -9.71 4.05 -17.20
N THR A 104 -10.23 3.56 -16.06
CA THR A 104 -9.47 3.39 -14.82
C THR A 104 -8.25 2.48 -14.92
N PRO A 105 -8.22 1.39 -15.75
CA PRO A 105 -7.00 0.61 -15.94
C PRO A 105 -5.83 1.44 -16.49
N VAL A 106 -6.11 2.33 -17.47
CA VAL A 106 -5.09 3.20 -18.06
C VAL A 106 -4.68 4.30 -17.07
N VAL A 107 -5.62 4.87 -16.31
CA VAL A 107 -5.29 5.78 -15.20
C VAL A 107 -4.34 5.13 -14.20
N ILE A 108 -4.62 3.89 -13.78
CA ILE A 108 -3.75 3.15 -12.85
C ILE A 108 -2.37 2.93 -13.46
N ALA A 109 -2.27 2.62 -14.75
CA ALA A 109 -0.99 2.49 -15.43
C ALA A 109 -0.19 3.81 -15.40
N SER A 110 -0.83 4.94 -15.71
CA SER A 110 -0.21 6.27 -15.64
C SER A 110 0.23 6.64 -14.22
N LEU A 111 -0.57 6.30 -13.20
CA LEU A 111 -0.18 6.46 -11.79
C LEU A 111 1.05 5.61 -11.45
N PHE A 112 1.22 4.41 -12.02
CA PHE A 112 2.44 3.62 -11.81
C PHE A 112 3.67 4.19 -12.53
N GLU A 113 3.51 4.91 -13.64
CA GLU A 113 4.61 5.71 -14.21
C GLU A 113 4.99 6.88 -13.28
N ALA A 114 4.02 7.49 -12.58
CA ALA A 114 4.32 8.44 -11.51
C ALA A 114 5.08 7.76 -10.35
N VAL A 115 4.66 6.56 -9.91
CA VAL A 115 5.39 5.78 -8.87
C VAL A 115 6.84 5.53 -9.29
N LYS A 116 7.07 5.13 -10.55
CA LYS A 116 8.42 4.92 -11.09
C LYS A 116 9.23 6.23 -11.07
N THR A 117 8.62 7.34 -11.44
CA THR A 117 9.22 8.67 -11.38
C THR A 117 9.61 9.05 -9.94
N ILE A 118 8.72 8.81 -8.97
CA ILE A 118 8.96 9.04 -7.54
C ILE A 118 10.19 8.24 -7.05
N ASN A 119 10.29 6.97 -7.45
CA ASN A 119 11.44 6.13 -7.07
C ASN A 119 12.77 6.61 -7.70
N LEU A 120 12.74 7.15 -8.92
CA LEU A 120 13.93 7.75 -9.55
C LEU A 120 14.37 9.00 -8.81
N LEU A 121 13.41 9.83 -8.37
CA LEU A 121 13.68 11.03 -7.57
C LEU A 121 14.23 10.68 -6.18
N GLU A 122 13.64 9.68 -5.50
CA GLU A 122 14.11 9.21 -4.19
C GLU A 122 15.54 8.66 -4.26
N SER A 123 15.87 7.93 -5.34
CA SER A 123 17.22 7.38 -5.56
C SER A 123 18.24 8.39 -6.10
N GLY A 124 17.85 9.65 -6.32
CA GLY A 124 18.73 10.70 -6.84
C GLY A 124 19.09 10.54 -8.33
N ASN A 125 18.39 9.69 -9.06
CA ASN A 125 18.60 9.45 -10.50
C ASN A 125 17.79 10.41 -11.39
N ALA A 126 16.97 11.27 -10.79
CA ALA A 126 16.22 12.34 -11.45
C ALA A 126 16.16 13.56 -10.54
N THR A 127 15.85 14.73 -11.13
CA THR A 127 15.62 15.98 -10.41
C THR A 127 14.22 16.52 -10.70
N ILE A 128 13.67 17.25 -9.74
CA ILE A 128 12.34 17.85 -9.84
C ILE A 128 12.34 19.23 -9.17
N THR A 129 11.69 20.20 -9.80
CA THR A 129 11.46 21.55 -9.25
C THR A 129 10.39 21.51 -8.16
N ILE A 130 10.31 22.57 -7.33
CA ILE A 130 9.29 22.65 -6.29
C ILE A 130 7.88 22.75 -6.89
N GLU A 131 7.74 23.42 -8.02
CA GLU A 131 6.49 23.56 -8.76
C GLU A 131 6.02 22.20 -9.28
N SER A 132 6.90 21.46 -9.95
CA SER A 132 6.61 20.12 -10.47
C SER A 132 6.37 19.10 -9.36
N LEU A 133 7.07 19.20 -8.23
CA LEU A 133 6.85 18.34 -7.06
C LEU A 133 5.47 18.60 -6.43
N THR A 134 5.09 19.86 -6.30
CA THR A 134 3.76 20.25 -5.80
C THR A 134 2.65 19.76 -6.73
N LEU A 135 2.85 19.88 -8.04
CA LEU A 135 1.93 19.36 -9.05
C LEU A 135 1.78 17.85 -8.93
N LEU A 136 2.90 17.13 -8.79
CA LEU A 136 2.95 15.68 -8.66
C LEU A 136 2.19 15.19 -7.42
N ASP A 137 2.45 15.76 -6.25
CA ASP A 137 1.72 15.40 -5.02
C ASP A 137 0.23 15.70 -5.16
N HIS A 138 -0.13 16.87 -5.70
CA HIS A 138 -1.53 17.27 -5.85
C HIS A 138 -2.31 16.31 -6.74
N PHE A 139 -1.87 16.06 -7.98
CA PHE A 139 -2.66 15.20 -8.87
C PHE A 139 -2.64 13.75 -8.39
N MET A 140 -1.54 13.25 -7.83
CA MET A 140 -1.49 11.89 -7.28
C MET A 140 -2.57 11.70 -6.21
N ARG A 141 -2.68 12.65 -5.26
CA ARG A 141 -3.71 12.63 -4.22
C ARG A 141 -5.11 12.76 -4.80
N SER A 142 -5.34 13.67 -5.74
CA SER A 142 -6.65 13.85 -6.35
C SER A 142 -7.11 12.62 -7.13
N PHE A 143 -6.23 11.99 -7.90
CA PHE A 143 -6.60 10.77 -8.61
C PHE A 143 -6.81 9.59 -7.65
N ILE A 144 -5.91 9.37 -6.69
CA ILE A 144 -6.01 8.23 -5.76
C ILE A 144 -7.23 8.37 -4.84
N PHE A 145 -7.40 9.52 -4.19
CA PHE A 145 -8.39 9.70 -3.11
C PHE A 145 -9.72 10.27 -3.59
N ASP A 146 -9.72 11.27 -4.48
CA ASP A 146 -10.95 11.96 -4.86
C ASP A 146 -11.64 11.29 -6.05
N ILE A 147 -10.87 10.91 -7.07
CA ILE A 147 -11.41 10.32 -8.32
C ILE A 147 -11.62 8.81 -8.17
N LEU A 148 -10.56 8.06 -7.84
CA LEU A 148 -10.66 6.61 -7.65
C LEU A 148 -11.32 6.25 -6.31
N GLY A 149 -11.39 7.19 -5.36
CA GLY A 149 -12.03 7.00 -4.07
C GLY A 149 -11.34 5.94 -3.21
N LEU A 150 -10.05 5.71 -3.43
CA LEU A 150 -9.24 4.86 -2.56
C LEU A 150 -9.02 5.58 -1.24
N LYS A 151 -8.61 4.83 -0.21
CA LYS A 151 -8.32 5.39 1.11
C LYS A 151 -7.11 4.68 1.67
N GLU A 152 -6.36 5.39 2.50
CA GLU A 152 -5.43 4.75 3.42
C GLU A 152 -6.25 3.96 4.43
N GLU A 153 -6.17 2.63 4.34
CA GLU A 153 -6.66 1.76 5.38
C GLU A 153 -5.49 1.54 6.33
N LYS A 154 -5.52 2.19 7.51
CA LYS A 154 -4.69 1.73 8.62
C LYS A 154 -5.13 0.31 8.92
N GLU A 155 -4.28 -0.67 8.67
CA GLU A 155 -4.58 -2.04 9.04
C GLU A 155 -4.83 -2.06 10.56
N ALA A 156 -6.00 -2.52 11.00
CA ALA A 156 -6.24 -2.82 12.41
C ALA A 156 -5.26 -3.89 12.94
N GLN A 157 -4.55 -4.59 12.04
CA GLN A 157 -3.49 -5.52 12.34
C GLN A 157 -2.17 -4.81 12.65
N ASP A 158 -1.89 -3.67 12.01
CA ASP A 158 -0.73 -2.83 12.29
C ASP A 158 -0.88 -2.14 13.65
N ASP A 159 -2.08 -1.63 13.98
CA ASP A 159 -2.36 -1.11 15.33
C ASP A 159 -2.24 -2.20 16.41
N LYS A 160 -2.67 -3.44 16.13
CA LYS A 160 -2.54 -4.56 17.09
C LYS A 160 -1.10 -5.00 17.24
N LEU A 161 -0.35 -5.06 16.14
CA LEU A 161 1.07 -5.40 16.15
C LEU A 161 1.87 -4.31 16.86
N GLU A 162 1.61 -3.03 16.56
CA GLU A 162 2.24 -1.88 17.22
C GLU A 162 1.91 -1.89 18.71
N ASN A 163 0.64 -2.11 19.09
CA ASN A 163 0.26 -2.21 20.51
C ASN A 163 0.92 -3.41 21.20
N LEU A 164 1.00 -4.57 20.55
CA LEU A 164 1.66 -5.75 21.09
C LEU A 164 3.17 -5.53 21.23
N MET A 165 3.80 -4.94 20.21
CA MET A 165 5.22 -4.57 20.22
C MET A 165 5.50 -3.56 21.33
N GLN A 166 4.65 -2.55 21.50
CA GLN A 166 4.77 -1.57 22.58
C GLN A 166 4.68 -2.25 23.96
N VAL A 167 3.78 -3.22 24.15
CA VAL A 167 3.70 -4.01 25.40
C VAL A 167 5.00 -4.78 25.64
N ILE A 168 5.54 -5.46 24.63
CA ILE A 168 6.78 -6.24 24.75
C ILE A 168 7.99 -5.32 25.03
N LEU A 169 8.07 -4.17 24.37
CA LEU A 169 9.12 -3.18 24.59
C LEU A 169 9.03 -2.58 26.01
N ASN A 170 7.81 -2.31 26.51
CA ASN A 170 7.60 -1.85 27.88
C ASN A 170 8.04 -2.90 28.91
N MET A 171 7.72 -4.18 28.69
CA MET A 171 8.20 -5.28 29.55
C MET A 171 9.73 -5.36 29.56
N ARG A 172 10.38 -5.16 28.40
CA ARG A 172 11.84 -5.10 28.30
C ARG A 172 12.42 -3.92 29.08
N THR A 173 11.82 -2.74 28.99
CA THR A 173 12.25 -1.54 29.74
C THR A 173 12.09 -1.75 31.24
N ALA A 174 10.95 -2.27 31.69
CA ALA A 174 10.72 -2.61 33.09
C ALA A 174 11.71 -3.67 33.59
N ALA A 175 12.10 -4.64 32.76
CA ALA A 175 13.15 -5.60 33.11
C ALA A 175 14.52 -4.93 33.30
N LYS A 176 14.88 -3.96 32.45
CA LYS A 176 16.12 -3.17 32.62
C LYS A 176 16.10 -2.33 33.89
N GLU A 177 14.99 -1.64 34.17
CA GLU A 177 14.82 -0.81 35.37
C GLU A 177 14.94 -1.63 36.66
N ASN A 178 14.37 -2.84 36.66
CA ASN A 178 14.49 -3.80 37.77
C ASN A 178 15.82 -4.57 37.79
N LYS A 179 16.81 -4.19 36.97
CA LYS A 179 18.13 -4.83 36.82
C LYS A 179 18.07 -6.33 36.45
N ASN A 180 16.97 -6.78 35.86
CA ASN A 180 16.82 -8.12 35.31
C ASN A 180 17.31 -8.14 33.85
N PHE A 181 18.63 -8.09 33.68
CA PHE A 181 19.28 -8.04 32.37
C PHE A 181 19.05 -9.33 31.56
N ALA A 182 18.98 -10.48 32.22
CA ALA A 182 18.72 -11.78 31.57
C ALA A 182 17.38 -11.78 30.82
N LEU A 183 16.30 -11.30 31.46
CA LEU A 183 14.98 -11.20 30.82
C LEU A 183 14.95 -10.16 29.69
N SER A 184 15.69 -9.05 29.85
CA SER A 184 15.79 -8.02 28.81
C SER A 184 16.46 -8.54 27.53
N ASP A 185 17.55 -9.30 27.69
CA ASP A 185 18.27 -9.93 26.59
C ASP A 185 17.42 -11.05 25.95
N GLU A 186 16.72 -11.86 26.74
CA GLU A 186 15.82 -12.90 26.23
C GLU A 186 14.71 -12.32 25.33
N ILE A 187 14.09 -11.20 25.74
CA ILE A 187 13.07 -10.52 24.93
C ILE A 187 13.67 -10.01 23.62
N ARG A 188 14.87 -9.40 23.66
CA ARG A 188 15.56 -8.91 22.45
C ARG A 188 15.84 -10.06 21.48
N ASP A 189 16.37 -11.16 21.97
CA ASP A 189 16.81 -12.26 21.14
C ASP A 189 15.61 -12.99 20.51
N LYS A 190 14.49 -13.12 21.24
CA LYS A 190 13.22 -13.64 20.70
C LYS A 190 12.63 -12.74 19.63
N LEU A 191 12.66 -11.42 19.83
CA LEU A 191 12.19 -10.47 18.82
C LEU A 191 13.07 -10.54 17.56
N LYS A 192 14.39 -10.67 17.73
CA LYS A 192 15.32 -10.86 16.60
C LYS A 192 15.06 -12.15 15.84
N LEU A 193 14.77 -13.26 16.53
CA LEU A 193 14.36 -14.52 15.88
C LEU A 193 13.04 -14.40 15.10
N ALA A 194 12.14 -13.53 15.56
CA ALA A 194 10.88 -13.23 14.88
C ALA A 194 11.02 -12.20 13.74
N GLY A 195 12.24 -11.78 13.39
CA GLY A 195 12.50 -10.83 12.29
C GLY A 195 12.43 -9.35 12.69
N PHE A 196 12.29 -9.04 13.98
CA PHE A 196 12.24 -7.67 14.48
C PHE A 196 13.60 -7.24 15.04
N GLU A 197 14.14 -6.14 14.52
CA GLU A 197 15.37 -5.54 15.01
C GLU A 197 15.04 -4.31 15.87
N ILE A 198 15.56 -4.28 17.11
CA ILE A 198 15.27 -3.23 18.08
C ILE A 198 16.44 -2.24 18.12
N LYS A 199 16.14 -0.94 18.06
CA LYS A 199 17.09 0.16 18.20
C LYS A 199 16.74 1.01 19.42
N ASP A 200 17.65 1.04 20.38
CA ASP A 200 17.54 1.93 21.54
C ASP A 200 18.05 3.34 21.13
N GLY A 201 17.16 4.34 21.12
CA GLY A 201 17.47 5.74 20.80
C GLY A 201 17.32 6.68 22.00
N LYS A 202 17.76 7.94 21.86
CA LYS A 202 17.62 8.97 22.91
C LYS A 202 16.17 9.39 23.17
N GLU A 203 15.28 9.21 22.20
CA GLU A 203 13.85 9.58 22.27
C GLU A 203 12.92 8.38 22.56
N GLY A 204 13.47 7.17 22.66
CA GLY A 204 12.68 5.95 22.89
C GLY A 204 13.28 4.71 22.24
N VAL A 205 12.57 3.60 22.35
CA VAL A 205 12.92 2.33 21.70
C VAL A 205 12.13 2.23 20.40
N SER A 206 12.83 2.21 19.26
CA SER A 206 12.22 1.99 17.95
C SER A 206 12.53 0.58 17.45
N TRP A 207 11.70 0.06 16.55
CA TRP A 207 11.89 -1.26 15.96
C TRP A 207 11.74 -1.19 14.45
N THR A 208 12.41 -2.11 13.74
CA THR A 208 12.29 -2.29 12.29
C THR A 208 12.08 -3.77 12.00
N PHE A 209 11.22 -4.08 11.04
CA PHE A 209 11.06 -5.43 10.51
C PHE A 209 12.06 -5.67 9.37
N ASN A 210 12.73 -6.81 9.37
CA ASN A 210 13.66 -7.22 8.31
C ASN A 210 12.95 -7.97 7.18
#